data_AF-A0A6H9YQ42-F1
#
_entry.id   AF-A0A6H9YQ42-F1
#
_cell.length_a   1.000
_cell.length_b   1.000
_cell.length_c   1.000
_cell.angle_alpha   90.00
_cell.angle_beta   90.00
_cell.angle_gamma   90.00
#
_symmetry.space_group_name_H-M   'P 1'
#
loop_
_entity.id
_entity.type
_entity.pdbx_description
1 polymer ?
#
loop_
_entity_poly.entity_id
_entity_poly.type
_entity_poly.pdbx_seq_one_letter_code
_entity_poly.pdbx_strand_id
1 'polypeptide(L)'
;MSPPLTSHSSAPADRDTVGAADLAALQRRDRTDRRTRAAFATVFALIGAALAGPVLVTIPARALAVVALVALAVVGAGGLASIATGWLAGRYEMSRPHPWQVWQWRITRRWYAPGATVWHTEPNAGASPLAVLAWYTDPACQIPWALIYDGTPLMSGGSAVWLPLTALTPTPPRPASMSERIGGPR
;
A
#
# COMPACT_ATOMS: atom_id res chain seq x y z
N MET A 1 29.82 -40.09 28.92
CA MET A 1 28.59 -39.69 29.62
C MET A 1 28.20 -38.33 29.11
N SER A 2 27.21 -38.25 28.22
CA SER A 2 26.76 -37.00 27.60
C SER A 2 25.39 -36.65 28.16
N PRO A 3 25.12 -35.39 28.55
CA PRO A 3 23.80 -35.01 29.05
C PRO A 3 22.77 -35.01 27.90
N PRO A 4 21.49 -35.31 28.18
CA PRO A 4 20.42 -35.17 27.19
C PRO A 4 20.12 -33.70 26.92
N LEU A 5 20.01 -33.36 25.64
CA LEU A 5 19.48 -32.07 25.18
C LEU A 5 18.00 -31.98 25.58
N THR A 6 17.71 -31.19 26.61
CA THR A 6 16.36 -30.79 26.97
C THR A 6 15.75 -29.92 25.88
N SER A 7 14.59 -30.35 25.41
CA SER A 7 13.68 -29.65 24.50
C SER A 7 13.51 -28.17 24.84
N HIS A 8 13.86 -27.29 23.91
CA HIS A 8 13.44 -25.89 23.97
C HIS A 8 12.03 -25.74 23.37
N SER A 9 11.05 -25.77 24.28
CA SER A 9 9.98 -24.78 24.43
C SER A 9 9.42 -24.15 23.16
N SER A 10 8.37 -24.76 22.60
CA SER A 10 7.43 -24.12 21.69
C SER A 10 6.55 -23.10 22.43
N ALA A 11 6.59 -21.82 22.02
CA ALA A 11 5.58 -20.81 22.35
C ALA A 11 5.60 -19.64 21.34
N PRO A 12 4.47 -19.00 21.00
CA PRO A 12 3.11 -19.53 20.98
C PRO A 12 2.37 -19.21 19.66
N ALA A 13 1.54 -20.12 19.18
CA ALA A 13 0.55 -19.87 18.10
C ALA A 13 -0.50 -18.78 18.45
N ASP A 14 -0.41 -18.21 19.65
CA ASP A 14 -1.35 -17.26 20.24
C ASP A 14 -1.09 -15.79 19.83
N ARG A 15 0.09 -15.47 19.28
CA ARG A 15 0.37 -14.13 18.72
C ARG A 15 -0.23 -13.94 17.32
N ASP A 16 -0.31 -15.02 16.55
CA ASP A 16 -0.86 -14.99 15.20
C ASP A 16 -2.40 -14.89 15.21
N THR A 17 -3.05 -15.44 16.24
CA THR A 17 -4.50 -15.35 16.45
C THR A 17 -4.93 -13.96 16.90
N VAL A 18 -4.16 -13.31 17.79
CA VAL A 18 -4.40 -11.92 18.22
C VAL A 18 -4.18 -10.94 17.06
N GLY A 19 -3.14 -11.15 16.25
CA GLY A 19 -2.90 -10.35 15.04
C GLY A 19 -4.01 -10.51 13.99
N ALA A 20 -4.51 -11.73 13.79
CA ALA A 20 -5.64 -11.98 12.89
C ALA A 20 -6.94 -11.34 13.36
N ALA A 21 -7.21 -11.35 14.67
CA ALA A 21 -8.40 -10.71 15.25
C ALA A 21 -8.36 -9.19 15.12
N ASP A 22 -7.20 -8.57 15.32
CA ASP A 22 -7.02 -7.12 15.19
C ASP A 22 -7.14 -6.66 13.72
N LEU A 23 -6.59 -7.43 12.78
CA LEU A 23 -6.77 -7.19 11.35
C LEU A 23 -8.23 -7.35 10.90
N ALA A 24 -8.95 -8.35 11.42
CA ALA A 24 -10.38 -8.50 11.18
C ALA A 24 -11.20 -7.33 11.74
N ALA A 25 -10.78 -6.75 12.88
CA ALA A 25 -11.38 -5.56 13.45
C ALA A 25 -11.15 -4.32 12.57
N LEU A 26 -9.93 -4.14 12.03
CA LEU A 26 -9.61 -3.07 11.09
C LEU A 26 -10.39 -3.19 9.78
N GLN A 27 -10.53 -4.39 9.22
CA GLN A 27 -11.33 -4.64 8.02
C GLN A 27 -12.82 -4.38 8.25
N ARG A 28 -13.36 -4.74 9.42
CA ARG A 28 -14.74 -4.39 9.79
C ARG A 28 -14.93 -2.88 9.83
N ARG A 29 -13.97 -2.15 10.42
CA ARG A 29 -14.02 -0.69 10.51
C ARG A 29 -13.99 -0.03 9.12
N ASP A 30 -13.12 -0.49 8.23
CA ASP A 30 -13.01 0.04 6.87
C ASP A 30 -14.27 -0.23 6.02
N ARG A 31 -14.90 -1.41 6.18
CA ARG A 31 -16.21 -1.70 5.56
C ARG A 31 -17.31 -0.82 6.10
N THR A 32 -17.35 -0.59 7.41
CA THR A 32 -18.34 0.29 8.05
C THR A 32 -18.16 1.72 7.57
N ASP A 33 -16.93 2.23 7.47
CA ASP A 33 -16.64 3.59 7.00
C ASP A 33 -17.02 3.80 5.52
N ARG A 34 -16.83 2.79 4.67
CA ARG A 34 -17.32 2.86 3.28
C ARG A 34 -18.84 2.88 3.21
N ARG A 35 -19.51 2.06 4.02
CA ARG A 35 -20.99 2.03 4.09
C ARG A 35 -21.57 3.32 4.64
N THR A 36 -20.98 3.89 5.69
CA THR A 36 -21.45 5.16 6.26
C THR A 36 -21.26 6.30 5.27
N ARG A 37 -20.12 6.39 4.58
CA ARG A 37 -19.92 7.40 3.52
C ARG A 37 -20.92 7.26 2.38
N ALA A 38 -21.19 6.03 1.93
CA ALA A 38 -22.19 5.78 0.91
C ALA A 38 -23.59 6.19 1.39
N ALA A 39 -23.97 5.80 2.62
CA ALA A 39 -25.26 6.15 3.21
C ALA A 39 -25.43 7.67 3.36
N PHE A 40 -24.41 8.39 3.84
CA PHE A 40 -24.45 9.85 3.91
C PHE A 40 -24.60 10.48 2.53
N ALA A 41 -23.87 10.00 1.52
CA ALA A 41 -24.01 10.49 0.15
C ALA A 41 -25.43 10.28 -0.39
N THR A 42 -26.05 9.13 -0.13
CA THR A 42 -27.44 8.85 -0.52
C THR A 42 -28.42 9.79 0.16
N VAL A 43 -28.27 10.01 1.47
CA VAL A 43 -29.13 10.91 2.25
C VAL A 43 -29.03 12.34 1.73
N PHE A 44 -27.81 12.85 1.49
CA PHE A 44 -27.62 14.18 0.93
C PHE A 44 -28.23 14.32 -0.47
N ALA A 45 -28.09 13.30 -1.33
CA ALA A 45 -28.69 13.29 -2.65
C ALA A 45 -30.23 13.35 -2.58
N LEU A 46 -30.84 12.59 -1.67
CA LEU A 46 -32.29 12.58 -1.45
C LEU A 46 -32.80 13.92 -0.91
N ILE A 47 -32.10 14.51 0.07
CA ILE A 47 -32.43 15.83 0.61
C ILE A 47 -32.33 16.90 -0.49
N GLY A 48 -31.27 16.86 -1.28
CA GLY A 48 -31.09 17.76 -2.44
C GLY A 48 -32.21 17.62 -3.47
N ALA A 49 -32.60 16.38 -3.81
CA ALA A 49 -33.69 16.12 -4.75
C ALA A 49 -35.05 16.60 -4.22
N ALA A 50 -35.34 16.36 -2.94
CA ALA A 50 -36.58 16.78 -2.30
C ALA A 50 -36.71 18.31 -2.22
N LEU A 51 -35.61 19.04 -1.99
CA LEU A 51 -35.58 20.50 -1.95
C LEU A 51 -35.60 21.14 -3.33
N ALA A 52 -35.03 20.51 -4.36
CA ALA A 52 -35.00 21.03 -5.72
C ALA A 52 -36.33 20.84 -6.47
N GLY A 53 -37.06 19.74 -6.20
CA GLY A 53 -38.30 19.37 -6.90
C GLY A 53 -39.33 20.50 -7.07
N PRO A 54 -39.68 21.27 -6.02
CA PRO A 54 -40.68 22.33 -6.12
C PRO A 54 -40.22 23.56 -6.93
N VAL A 55 -38.92 23.82 -7.00
CA VAL A 55 -38.35 25.04 -7.61
C VAL A 55 -38.06 24.84 -9.10
N LEU A 56 -37.87 23.60 -9.56
CA LEU A 56 -37.54 23.28 -10.95
C LEU A 56 -38.62 23.69 -11.96
N VAL A 57 -39.88 23.87 -11.54
CA VAL A 57 -41.02 24.20 -12.43
C VAL A 57 -41.03 25.68 -12.85
N THR A 58 -40.37 26.56 -12.09
CA THR A 58 -40.37 28.02 -12.34
C THR A 58 -39.06 28.55 -12.93
N ILE A 59 -38.02 27.71 -13.02
CA ILE A 59 -36.69 28.12 -13.48
C ILE A 59 -36.60 28.03 -15.02
N PRO A 60 -36.08 29.06 -15.72
CA PRO A 60 -35.86 28.99 -17.16
C PRO A 60 -34.88 27.87 -17.53
N ALA A 61 -35.15 27.14 -18.61
CA ALA A 61 -34.37 25.97 -19.05
C ALA A 61 -32.85 26.22 -19.15
N ARG A 62 -32.42 27.44 -19.49
CA ARG A 62 -31.01 27.82 -19.53
C ARG A 62 -30.34 27.76 -18.15
N ALA A 63 -31.03 28.22 -17.10
CA ALA A 63 -30.50 28.16 -15.74
C ALA A 63 -30.43 26.70 -15.23
N LEU A 64 -31.41 25.86 -15.60
CA LEU A 64 -31.36 24.42 -15.31
C LEU A 64 -30.17 23.74 -15.98
N ALA A 65 -29.90 24.06 -17.25
CA ALA A 65 -28.76 23.52 -17.98
C ALA A 65 -27.42 23.90 -17.33
N VAL A 66 -27.28 25.16 -16.87
CA VAL A 66 -26.08 25.62 -16.15
C VAL A 66 -25.91 24.87 -14.82
N VAL A 67 -26.97 24.75 -14.03
CA VAL A 67 -26.91 24.01 -12.74
C VAL A 67 -26.56 22.54 -12.96
N ALA A 68 -27.17 21.90 -13.96
CA ALA A 68 -26.87 20.51 -14.30
C ALA A 68 -25.41 20.33 -14.74
N LEU A 69 -24.88 21.24 -15.57
CA LEU A 69 -23.47 21.24 -15.97
C LEU A 69 -22.52 21.44 -14.79
N VAL A 70 -22.83 22.36 -13.87
CA VAL A 70 -22.03 22.58 -12.66
C VAL A 70 -22.07 21.34 -11.77
N ALA A 71 -23.23 20.73 -11.56
CA ALA A 71 -23.35 19.50 -10.78
C ALA A 71 -22.53 18.36 -11.41
N LEU A 72 -22.61 18.19 -12.73
CA LEU A 72 -21.84 17.19 -13.47
C LEU A 72 -20.32 17.45 -13.34
N ALA A 73 -19.90 18.72 -13.40
CA ALA A 73 -18.52 19.11 -13.22
C ALA A 73 -18.00 18.80 -11.80
N VAL A 74 -18.80 19.05 -10.77
CA VAL A 74 -18.45 18.71 -9.38
C VAL A 74 -18.33 17.20 -9.19
N VAL A 75 -19.26 16.41 -9.73
CA VAL A 75 -19.20 14.95 -9.67
C VAL A 75 -17.98 14.43 -10.44
N GLY A 76 -17.71 14.97 -11.63
CA GLY A 76 -16.53 14.63 -12.42
C GLY A 76 -15.22 14.95 -11.70
N ALA A 77 -15.12 16.15 -11.09
CA ALA A 77 -13.96 16.55 -10.30
C ALA A 77 -13.77 15.65 -9.07
N GLY A 78 -14.85 15.30 -8.37
CA GLY A 78 -14.81 14.35 -7.26
C GLY A 78 -14.34 12.95 -7.68
N GLY A 79 -14.81 12.47 -8.84
CA GLY A 79 -14.35 11.20 -9.43
C GLY A 79 -12.86 11.23 -9.75
N LEU A 80 -12.37 12.29 -10.40
CA LEU A 80 -10.95 12.47 -10.69
C LEU A 80 -10.10 12.57 -9.42
N ALA A 81 -10.58 13.28 -8.40
CA ALA A 81 -9.90 13.38 -7.11
C ALA A 81 -9.82 12.00 -6.41
N SER A 82 -10.86 11.17 -6.51
CA SER A 82 -10.85 9.80 -5.97
C SER A 82 -9.82 8.91 -6.67
N ILE A 83 -9.74 8.97 -8.00
CA ILE A 83 -8.74 8.22 -8.77
C ILE A 83 -7.33 8.72 -8.44
N ALA A 84 -7.13 10.04 -8.40
CA ALA A 84 -5.84 10.65 -8.06
C ALA A 84 -5.39 10.28 -6.64
N THR A 85 -6.30 10.29 -5.67
CA THR A 85 -5.99 9.90 -4.29
C THR A 85 -5.67 8.41 -4.18
N GLY A 86 -6.35 7.53 -4.92
CA GLY A 86 -5.99 6.11 -5.00
C GLY A 86 -4.58 5.90 -5.58
N TRP A 87 -4.26 6.60 -6.66
CA TRP A 87 -2.93 6.56 -7.28
C TRP A 87 -1.83 7.10 -6.33
N LEU A 88 -2.09 8.21 -5.65
CA LEU A 88 -1.17 8.80 -4.68
C LEU A 88 -0.97 7.91 -3.46
N ALA A 89 -2.04 7.38 -2.87
CA ALA A 89 -1.97 6.49 -1.72
C ALA A 89 -1.16 5.22 -1.99
N GLY A 90 -1.19 4.74 -3.24
CA GLY A 90 -0.40 3.59 -3.65
C GLY A 90 1.09 3.86 -3.88
N ARG A 91 1.50 5.13 -4.06
CA ARG A 91 2.90 5.52 -4.31
C ARG A 91 3.56 6.21 -3.14
N TYR A 92 2.76 6.87 -2.31
CA TYR A 92 3.22 7.70 -1.21
C TYR A 92 2.65 7.19 0.10
N GLU A 93 3.45 7.35 1.15
CA GLU A 93 3.05 7.12 2.52
C GLU A 93 3.07 8.46 3.25
N MET A 94 1.95 8.80 3.87
CA MET A 94 1.87 9.94 4.77
C MET A 94 2.31 9.47 6.15
N SER A 95 3.56 9.73 6.49
CA SER A 95 4.02 9.52 7.87
C SER A 95 3.45 10.64 8.73
N ARG A 96 2.63 10.28 9.73
CA ARG A 96 2.28 11.22 10.80
C ARG A 96 3.49 11.30 11.74
N PRO A 97 4.07 12.49 11.96
CA PRO A 97 5.15 12.61 12.92
C PRO A 97 4.66 12.23 14.32
N HIS A 98 5.60 11.79 15.17
CA HIS A 98 5.36 11.49 16.58
C HIS A 98 4.59 12.66 17.25
N PRO A 99 3.73 12.36 18.26
CA PRO A 99 2.78 13.33 18.81
C PRO A 99 3.40 14.61 19.41
N TRP A 100 4.73 14.63 19.57
CA TRP A 100 5.50 15.72 20.19
C TRP A 100 6.32 16.55 19.19
N GLN A 101 6.37 16.18 17.92
CA GLN A 101 7.06 16.94 16.88
C GLN A 101 6.05 17.66 15.99
N VAL A 102 6.19 18.99 15.98
CA VAL A 102 5.50 20.01 15.18
C VAL A 102 4.93 19.47 13.87
N TRP A 103 3.65 19.81 13.61
CA TRP A 103 2.80 19.66 12.41
C TRP A 103 3.50 19.63 11.02
N GLN A 104 4.45 18.73 10.81
CA GLN A 104 5.13 18.55 9.54
C GLN A 104 4.66 17.25 8.92
N TRP A 105 3.68 17.37 8.03
CA TRP A 105 3.29 16.28 7.15
C TRP A 105 4.45 15.98 6.22
N ARG A 106 5.05 14.79 6.33
CA ARG A 106 6.08 14.33 5.40
C ARG A 106 5.49 13.32 4.43
N ILE A 107 5.44 13.70 3.16
CA ILE A 107 5.07 12.83 2.06
C ILE A 107 6.35 12.12 1.60
N THR A 108 6.46 10.82 1.90
CA THR A 108 7.59 9.99 1.45
C THR A 108 7.12 9.00 0.40
N ARG A 109 7.87 8.88 -0.71
CA ARG A 109 7.62 7.84 -1.71
C ARG A 109 7.93 6.47 -1.11
N ARG A 110 7.05 5.49 -1.29
CA ARG A 110 7.30 4.11 -0.87
C ARG A 110 8.46 3.57 -1.71
N TRP A 111 9.45 2.98 -1.06
CA TRP A 111 10.64 2.46 -1.73
C TRP A 111 10.35 1.25 -2.63
N TYR A 112 9.19 0.62 -2.46
CA TYR A 112 8.66 -0.44 -3.30
C TYR A 112 7.53 0.03 -4.23
N ALA A 113 7.36 1.34 -4.43
CA ALA A 113 6.41 1.85 -5.41
C ALA A 113 6.87 1.54 -6.84
N PRO A 114 5.96 1.44 -7.82
CA PRO A 114 6.32 1.28 -9.22
C PRO A 114 7.29 2.35 -9.70
N GLY A 115 8.33 1.94 -10.43
CA GLY A 115 9.45 2.76 -10.88
C GLY A 115 10.50 3.04 -9.80
N ALA A 116 10.53 2.27 -8.71
CA ALA A 116 11.64 2.29 -7.76
C ALA A 116 12.68 1.22 -8.13
N THR A 117 13.91 1.45 -7.72
CA THR A 117 15.00 0.46 -7.81
C THR A 117 15.23 -0.16 -6.46
N VAL A 118 15.22 -1.49 -6.40
CA VAL A 118 15.44 -2.29 -5.19
C VAL A 118 16.55 -3.31 -5.45
N TRP A 119 17.00 -3.97 -4.40
CA TRP A 119 18.00 -5.03 -4.47
C TRP A 119 17.52 -6.26 -3.71
N HIS A 120 18.06 -7.42 -4.01
CA HIS A 120 17.86 -8.60 -3.16
C HIS A 120 18.47 -8.35 -1.78
N THR A 121 17.79 -8.84 -0.73
CA THR A 121 18.34 -8.83 0.63
C THR A 121 19.49 -9.82 0.78
N GLU A 122 19.46 -10.94 0.06
CA GLU A 122 20.53 -11.92 0.07
C GLU A 122 21.69 -11.50 -0.85
N PRO A 123 22.94 -11.41 -0.34
CA PRO A 123 24.08 -10.92 -1.11
C PRO A 123 24.55 -11.87 -2.22
N ASN A 124 24.10 -13.14 -2.21
CA ASN A 124 24.53 -14.16 -3.17
C ASN A 124 23.64 -14.21 -4.44
N ALA A 125 22.46 -13.60 -4.42
CA ALA A 125 21.64 -13.42 -5.60
C ALA A 125 22.16 -12.18 -6.34
N GLY A 126 23.07 -12.41 -7.30
CA GLY A 126 23.80 -11.40 -8.09
C GLY A 126 23.28 -9.98 -7.91
N ALA A 127 24.07 -9.14 -7.21
CA ALA A 127 23.71 -7.82 -6.68
C ALA A 127 23.44 -6.75 -7.76
N SER A 128 22.52 -7.05 -8.66
CA SER A 128 22.04 -6.19 -9.72
C SER A 128 20.82 -5.40 -9.22
N PRO A 129 20.67 -4.14 -9.65
CA PRO A 129 19.48 -3.37 -9.35
C PRO A 129 18.27 -4.01 -10.02
N LEU A 130 17.17 -4.06 -9.28
CA LEU A 130 15.89 -4.61 -9.70
C LEU A 130 14.87 -3.48 -9.86
N ALA A 131 14.11 -3.46 -10.94
CA ALA A 131 13.04 -2.50 -11.15
C ALA A 131 11.72 -3.00 -10.59
N VAL A 132 11.04 -2.18 -9.79
CA VAL A 132 9.69 -2.47 -9.32
C VAL A 132 8.69 -2.03 -10.38
N LEU A 133 7.92 -2.97 -10.92
CA LEU A 133 6.88 -2.69 -11.93
C LEU A 133 5.51 -2.49 -11.30
N ALA A 134 5.19 -3.30 -10.30
CA ALA A 134 3.93 -3.25 -9.57
C ALA A 134 4.16 -3.72 -8.13
N TRP A 135 3.17 -3.50 -7.27
CA TRP A 135 3.13 -4.12 -5.95
C TRP A 135 1.70 -4.53 -5.66
N TYR A 136 1.55 -5.57 -4.88
CA TYR A 136 0.28 -6.13 -4.49
C TYR A 136 0.29 -6.33 -2.98
N THR A 137 -0.74 -5.80 -2.33
CA THR A 137 -0.99 -6.03 -0.91
C THR A 137 -2.35 -6.65 -0.80
N ASP A 138 -2.36 -7.97 -0.77
CA ASP A 138 -3.55 -8.70 -0.38
C ASP A 138 -3.73 -8.54 1.13
N PRO A 139 -4.89 -8.06 1.60
CA PRO A 139 -5.17 -8.09 3.03
C PRO A 139 -5.24 -9.51 3.62
N ALA A 140 -5.31 -10.57 2.78
CA ALA A 140 -5.17 -11.96 3.22
C ALA A 140 -3.72 -12.45 3.29
N CYS A 141 -2.77 -11.79 2.64
CA CYS A 141 -1.35 -12.13 2.70
C CYS A 141 -0.69 -11.39 3.86
N GLN A 142 0.06 -12.11 4.71
CA GLN A 142 0.79 -11.51 5.81
C GLN A 142 1.92 -10.57 5.35
N ILE A 143 2.43 -10.77 4.13
CA ILE A 143 3.57 -10.03 3.59
C ILE A 143 3.16 -9.41 2.25
N PRO A 144 3.40 -8.10 2.02
CA PRO A 144 3.22 -7.46 0.73
C PRO A 144 4.21 -7.98 -0.32
N TRP A 145 3.78 -8.01 -1.59
CA TRP A 145 4.58 -8.51 -2.71
C TRP A 145 4.84 -7.40 -3.72
N ALA A 146 5.98 -7.47 -4.39
CA ALA A 146 6.36 -6.60 -5.50
C ALA A 146 6.60 -7.41 -6.76
N LEU A 147 6.13 -6.91 -7.90
CA LEU A 147 6.45 -7.44 -9.21
C LEU A 147 7.75 -6.80 -9.66
N ILE A 148 8.75 -7.64 -9.86
CA ILE A 148 10.14 -7.25 -10.07
C ILE A 148 10.60 -7.66 -11.46
N TYR A 149 11.45 -6.83 -12.05
CA TYR A 149 12.12 -7.10 -13.30
C TYR A 149 13.58 -6.65 -13.23
N ASP A 150 14.51 -7.54 -13.55
CA ASP A 150 15.95 -7.27 -13.52
C ASP A 150 16.52 -6.85 -14.89
N GLY A 151 15.70 -6.86 -15.95
CA GLY A 151 16.15 -6.53 -17.30
C GLY A 151 16.99 -7.60 -17.98
N THR A 152 17.20 -8.76 -17.34
CA THR A 152 18.06 -9.81 -17.87
C THR A 152 17.23 -11.04 -18.26
N PRO A 153 17.66 -11.80 -19.28
CA PRO A 153 17.03 -13.08 -19.62
C PRO A 153 17.22 -14.15 -18.52
N LEU A 154 18.02 -13.87 -17.47
CA LEU A 154 18.36 -14.82 -16.41
C LEU A 154 17.28 -14.93 -15.33
N MET A 155 16.46 -13.90 -15.10
CA MET A 155 15.25 -14.05 -14.27
C MET A 155 14.15 -14.76 -15.05
N SER A 156 13.84 -16.00 -14.66
CA SER A 156 12.70 -16.81 -15.14
C SER A 156 12.40 -16.69 -16.65
N GLY A 157 13.44 -16.73 -17.49
CA GLY A 157 13.29 -16.62 -18.94
C GLY A 157 12.98 -15.21 -19.47
N GLY A 158 13.39 -14.16 -18.76
CA GLY A 158 13.15 -12.76 -19.11
C GLY A 158 11.79 -12.22 -18.68
N SER A 159 11.12 -12.87 -17.73
CA SER A 159 9.80 -12.48 -17.25
C SER A 159 9.86 -11.78 -15.89
N ALA A 160 8.91 -10.90 -15.63
CA ALA A 160 8.78 -10.27 -14.32
C ALA A 160 8.27 -11.27 -13.26
N VAL A 161 8.84 -11.21 -12.05
CA VAL A 161 8.57 -12.16 -10.97
C VAL A 161 7.99 -11.46 -9.76
N TRP A 162 6.99 -12.07 -9.12
CA TRP A 162 6.49 -11.62 -7.83
C TRP A 162 7.44 -12.07 -6.71
N LEU A 163 7.99 -11.11 -5.98
CA LEU A 163 8.84 -11.34 -4.81
C LEU A 163 8.22 -10.70 -3.57
N PRO A 164 8.31 -11.35 -2.40
CA PRO A 164 7.87 -10.74 -1.16
C PRO A 164 8.78 -9.55 -0.80
N LEU A 165 8.24 -8.47 -0.22
CA LEU A 165 9.04 -7.31 0.16
C LEU A 165 10.15 -7.64 1.16
N THR A 166 10.03 -8.74 1.91
CA THR A 166 11.09 -9.23 2.83
C THR A 166 12.34 -9.74 2.10
N ALA A 167 12.21 -10.12 0.83
CA ALA A 167 13.33 -10.53 -0.02
C ALA A 167 14.01 -9.34 -0.73
N LEU A 168 13.55 -8.11 -0.46
CA LEU A 168 13.96 -6.89 -1.15
C LEU A 168 14.42 -5.82 -0.16
N THR A 169 15.38 -5.01 -0.57
CA THR A 169 15.91 -3.88 0.21
C THR A 169 15.98 -2.64 -0.67
N PRO A 170 15.74 -1.43 -0.11
CA PRO A 170 15.90 -0.16 -0.81
C PRO A 170 17.35 0.30 -0.94
N THR A 171 18.29 -0.46 -0.39
CA THR A 171 19.73 -0.14 -0.45
C THR A 171 20.52 -1.37 -0.88
N PRO A 172 21.58 -1.19 -1.68
CA PRO A 172 22.40 -2.30 -2.12
C PRO A 172 22.99 -3.04 -0.91
N PRO A 173 22.94 -4.39 -0.89
CA PRO A 173 23.57 -5.15 0.18
C PRO A 173 25.06 -4.85 0.20
N ARG A 174 25.65 -4.69 1.40
CA ARG A 174 27.10 -4.51 1.52
C ARG A 174 27.77 -5.76 0.94
N PRO A 175 28.79 -5.60 0.06
CA PRO A 175 29.60 -6.74 -0.33
C PRO A 175 30.17 -7.35 0.95
N ALA A 176 30.06 -8.68 1.10
CA ALA A 176 30.66 -9.39 2.22
C ALA A 176 32.15 -9.01 2.23
N SER A 177 32.58 -8.31 3.28
CA SER A 177 33.96 -7.89 3.42
C SER A 177 34.84 -9.13 3.35
N MET A 178 35.79 -9.11 2.43
CA MET A 178 36.83 -10.11 2.19
C MET A 178 37.83 -10.20 3.36
N SER A 179 37.35 -10.13 4.60
CA SER A 179 38.15 -10.16 5.84
C SER A 179 38.22 -11.56 6.45
N GLU A 180 37.45 -12.52 5.96
CA GLU A 180 37.45 -13.91 6.47
C GLU A 180 38.36 -14.86 5.66
N ARG A 181 39.07 -14.36 4.63
CA ARG A 181 39.95 -15.20 3.79
C ARG A 181 41.45 -15.11 4.14
N ILE A 182 41.81 -14.37 5.19
CA ILE A 182 43.22 -14.22 5.66
C ILE A 182 43.36 -14.66 7.13
N GLY A 183 42.35 -15.33 7.68
CA GLY A 183 42.32 -15.78 9.08
C GLY A 183 42.30 -17.30 9.21
N GLY A 184 43.42 -17.97 8.93
CA GLY A 184 43.67 -19.31 9.50
C GLY A 184 44.57 -20.22 8.65
N PRO A 185 45.26 -21.19 9.28
CA PRO A 185 46.08 -21.12 10.49
C PRO A 185 47.57 -21.33 10.15
N ARG A 186 48.48 -20.90 11.02
CA ARG A 186 49.85 -21.45 11.06
C ARG A 186 49.88 -22.60 12.04
#